data_AF-A0A959RS24-F1
#
_entry.id   AF-A0A959RS24-F1
#
_cell.length_a   1.000
_cell.length_b   1.000
_cell.length_c   1.000
_cell.angle_alpha   90.00
_cell.angle_beta   90.00
_cell.angle_gamma   90.00
#
_symmetry.space_group_name_H-M   'P 1'
#
loop_
_entity.id
_entity.type
_entity.pdbx_description
1 polymer ?
#
loop_
_entity_poly.entity_id
_entity_poly.type
_entity_poly.pdbx_seq_one_letter_code
_entity_poly.pdbx_strand_id
1 'polypeptide(L)'
;ILKKSFPIAGVDGTLENRMRNTKAFKNVHAKTGTLSGVSTISGYLKSANNHDIAVAIFMQNFKGSARIARSYQDKILVFLSKLKI
;
A
#
# COMPACT_ATOMS: atom_id res chain seq x y z
N ILE A 1 -11.07 -11.15 -10.10
CA ILE A 1 -10.44 -10.65 -11.35
C ILE A 1 -9.73 -9.31 -11.09
N LEU A 2 -10.38 -8.31 -10.50
CA LEU A 2 -9.82 -6.96 -10.26
C LEU A 2 -8.57 -6.91 -9.34
N LYS A 3 -8.46 -7.74 -8.31
CA LYS A 3 -7.26 -7.78 -7.43
C LYS A 3 -5.97 -8.13 -8.21
N LYS A 4 -6.09 -8.91 -9.30
CA LYS A 4 -4.97 -9.36 -10.12
C LYS A 4 -4.46 -8.29 -11.08
N SER A 5 -5.25 -7.24 -11.35
CA SER A 5 -4.84 -6.12 -12.20
C SER A 5 -4.16 -4.99 -11.43
N PHE A 6 -4.11 -5.06 -10.10
CA PHE A 6 -3.40 -4.08 -9.29
C PHE A 6 -1.92 -4.39 -9.18
N PRO A 7 -1.07 -3.35 -9.16
CA PRO A 7 0.33 -3.50 -8.78
C PRO A 7 0.49 -4.23 -7.44
N ILE A 8 1.54 -5.02 -7.35
CA ILE A 8 1.93 -5.91 -6.27
C ILE A 8 3.15 -5.32 -5.57
N ALA A 9 3.06 -5.18 -4.25
CA ALA A 9 4.14 -4.68 -3.41
C ALA A 9 5.46 -5.42 -3.61
N GLY A 10 6.49 -4.67 -4.03
CA GLY A 10 7.84 -5.14 -4.26
C GLY A 10 8.06 -5.90 -5.58
N VAL A 11 7.07 -5.93 -6.48
CA VAL A 11 7.15 -6.71 -7.73
C VAL A 11 6.98 -5.85 -8.97
N ASP A 12 5.92 -5.03 -9.06
CA ASP A 12 5.59 -4.35 -10.31
C ASP A 12 5.00 -2.93 -10.12
N GLY A 13 4.93 -2.22 -11.25
CA GLY A 13 4.33 -0.90 -11.37
C GLY A 13 4.83 0.09 -10.33
N THR A 14 3.92 0.89 -9.80
CA THR A 14 4.21 1.95 -8.82
C THR A 14 4.56 1.42 -7.42
N LEU A 15 4.49 0.10 -7.20
CA LEU A 15 4.84 -0.55 -5.93
C LEU A 15 6.12 -1.38 -6.01
N GLU A 16 6.78 -1.46 -7.17
CA GLU A 16 7.96 -2.31 -7.40
C GLU A 16 9.06 -2.09 -6.36
N ASN A 17 9.24 -0.86 -5.87
CA ASN A 17 10.30 -0.48 -4.93
C ASN A 17 9.78 -0.22 -3.51
N ARG A 18 8.53 -0.60 -3.22
CA ARG A 18 7.85 -0.35 -1.93
C ARG A 18 7.67 -1.64 -1.16
N MET A 19 7.77 -1.54 0.17
CA MET A 19 7.48 -2.63 1.12
C MET A 19 8.28 -3.93 0.89
N ARG A 20 9.42 -3.88 0.19
CA ARG A 20 10.36 -5.01 0.08
C ARG A 20 10.84 -5.43 1.46
N ASN A 21 11.11 -6.73 1.64
CA ASN A 21 11.59 -7.30 2.90
C ASN A 21 10.64 -7.08 4.10
N THR A 22 9.33 -7.00 3.85
CA THR A 22 8.29 -6.89 4.88
C THR A 22 7.19 -7.94 4.67
N LYS A 23 6.27 -8.07 5.64
CA LYS A 23 5.06 -8.90 5.50
C LYS A 23 4.08 -8.42 4.42
N ALA A 24 4.25 -7.19 3.93
CA ALA A 24 3.45 -6.66 2.82
C ALA A 24 4.00 -7.05 1.44
N PHE A 25 5.26 -7.52 1.33
CA PHE A 25 5.86 -7.99 0.07
C PHE A 25 5.02 -9.11 -0.56
N LYS A 26 4.67 -8.96 -1.84
CA LYS A 26 3.76 -9.86 -2.59
C LYS A 26 2.36 -10.06 -1.99
N ASN A 27 2.02 -9.35 -0.91
CA ASN A 27 0.74 -9.48 -0.21
C ASN A 27 -0.18 -8.28 -0.49
N VAL A 28 0.36 -7.07 -0.53
CA VAL A 28 -0.42 -5.88 -0.89
C VAL A 28 -0.55 -5.80 -2.41
N HIS A 29 -1.81 -5.76 -2.87
CA HIS A 29 -2.20 -5.49 -4.25
C HIS A 29 -2.97 -4.18 -4.26
N ALA A 30 -2.37 -3.11 -4.77
CA ALA A 30 -2.97 -1.78 -4.66
C ALA A 30 -2.61 -0.83 -5.81
N LYS A 31 -3.54 0.06 -6.12
CA LYS A 31 -3.31 1.18 -7.01
C LYS A 31 -2.84 2.39 -6.21
N THR A 32 -1.85 3.11 -6.75
CA THR A 32 -1.41 4.39 -6.20
C THR A 32 -1.98 5.57 -6.99
N GLY A 33 -2.15 6.71 -6.32
CA GLY A 33 -2.40 8.02 -6.94
C GLY A 33 -1.49 9.07 -6.32
N THR A 34 -0.94 9.96 -7.14
CA THR A 34 -0.04 11.03 -6.69
C THR A 34 -0.34 12.30 -7.48
N LEU A 35 -0.57 13.41 -6.77
CA LEU A 35 -0.61 14.77 -7.33
C LEU A 35 0.21 15.69 -6.41
N SER A 36 0.34 16.97 -6.76
CA SER A 36 0.94 17.95 -5.86
C SER A 36 0.16 18.02 -4.54
N GLY A 37 0.85 17.80 -3.41
CA GLY A 37 0.26 17.77 -2.07
C GLY A 37 -0.69 16.61 -1.79
N VAL A 38 -0.71 15.59 -2.65
CA VAL A 38 -1.65 14.44 -2.59
C VAL A 38 -0.92 13.12 -2.82
N SER A 39 -1.19 12.15 -1.95
CA SER A 39 -0.69 10.78 -2.08
C SER A 39 -1.77 9.82 -1.59
N THR A 40 -2.18 8.90 -2.45
CA THR A 40 -3.23 7.93 -2.18
C THR A 40 -2.77 6.51 -2.52
N ILE A 41 -3.30 5.53 -1.80
CA ILE A 41 -3.15 4.11 -2.12
C ILE A 41 -4.43 3.38 -1.72
N SER A 42 -4.97 2.56 -2.62
CA SER A 42 -6.14 1.76 -2.35
C SER A 42 -6.03 0.37 -2.97
N GLY A 43 -6.56 -0.63 -2.28
CA GLY A 43 -6.46 -2.01 -2.72
C GLY A 43 -6.76 -3.01 -1.63
N TYR A 44 -6.07 -4.14 -1.69
CA TYR A 44 -6.33 -5.30 -0.84
C TYR A 44 -5.02 -5.87 -0.31
N LEU A 45 -5.09 -6.45 0.88
CA LEU A 45 -4.04 -7.28 1.46
C LEU A 45 -4.64 -8.38 2.31
N LYS A 46 -3.83 -9.36 2.71
CA LYS A 46 -4.20 -10.35 3.72
C LYS A 46 -3.56 -10.03 5.07
N SER A 47 -4.34 -10.22 6.14
CA SER A 47 -3.87 -10.21 7.52
C SER A 47 -3.00 -11.45 7.81
N ALA A 48 -2.38 -11.50 9.00
CA ALA A 48 -1.55 -12.63 9.40
C ALA A 48 -2.33 -13.96 9.54
N ASN A 49 -3.65 -13.91 9.73
CA ASN A 49 -4.55 -15.06 9.75
C ASN A 49 -5.37 -15.22 8.46
N ASN A 50 -4.86 -14.67 7.34
CA ASN A 50 -5.36 -14.91 5.98
C ASN A 50 -6.72 -14.27 5.63
N HIS A 51 -7.27 -13.43 6.53
CA HIS A 51 -8.45 -12.62 6.24
C HIS A 51 -8.12 -11.50 5.25
N ASP A 52 -9.01 -11.24 4.30
CA ASP A 52 -8.85 -10.15 3.35
C ASP A 52 -9.21 -8.81 4.00
N ILE A 53 -8.31 -7.84 3.84
CA ILE A 53 -8.49 -6.45 4.27
C ILE A 53 -8.57 -5.60 3.01
N ALA A 54 -9.68 -4.88 2.83
CA ALA A 54 -9.78 -3.79 1.87
C ALA A 54 -9.29 -2.50 2.52
N VAL A 55 -8.52 -1.69 1.78
CA VAL A 55 -7.91 -0.47 2.31
C VAL A 55 -7.98 0.66 1.30
N ALA A 56 -8.21 1.89 1.79
CA ALA A 56 -8.06 3.11 1.03
C ALA A 56 -7.46 4.19 1.94
N ILE A 57 -6.27 4.67 1.61
CA ILE A 57 -5.52 5.67 2.37
C ILE A 57 -5.38 6.91 1.51
N PHE A 58 -5.87 8.04 2.02
CA PHE A 58 -5.77 9.35 1.39
C PHE A 58 -4.97 10.29 2.29
N MET A 59 -3.83 10.79 1.80
CA MET A 59 -3.02 11.78 2.50
C MET A 59 -2.93 13.03 1.64
N GLN A 60 -3.60 14.09 2.09
CA GLN A 60 -3.81 15.33 1.34
C GLN A 60 -3.25 16.55 2.08
N ASN A 61 -3.10 17.65 1.35
CA ASN A 61 -2.70 18.95 1.86
C ASN A 61 -1.33 18.95 2.59
N PHE A 62 -0.43 18.03 2.22
CA PHE A 62 0.93 18.04 2.75
C PHE A 62 1.83 18.93 1.89
N LYS A 63 2.79 19.59 2.54
CA LYS A 63 3.88 20.30 1.86
C LYS A 63 5.09 19.38 1.69
N GLY A 64 5.82 19.54 0.60
CA GLY A 64 7.05 18.80 0.33
C GLY A 64 6.82 17.46 -0.39
N SER A 65 7.75 16.52 -0.19
CA SER A 65 7.83 15.32 -1.01
C SER A 65 6.75 14.28 -0.71
N ALA A 66 6.06 13.81 -1.75
CA ALA A 66 5.17 12.64 -1.69
C ALA A 66 5.86 11.36 -1.20
N ARG A 67 7.21 11.32 -1.16
CA ARG A 67 7.96 10.19 -0.56
C ARG A 67 7.63 10.00 0.92
N ILE A 68 7.43 11.09 1.67
CA ILE A 68 7.10 11.02 3.10
C ILE A 68 5.72 10.41 3.29
N ALA A 69 4.70 10.91 2.56
CA ALA A 69 3.35 10.35 2.59
C ALA A 69 3.33 8.86 2.19
N ARG A 70 4.04 8.50 1.12
CA ARG A 70 4.20 7.09 0.71
C ARG A 70 4.85 6.21 1.79
N SER A 71 5.82 6.73 2.54
CA SER A 71 6.43 6.01 3.66
C SER A 71 5.43 5.72 4.78
N TYR A 72 4.55 6.68 5.12
CA TYR A 72 3.48 6.44 6.09
C TYR A 72 2.43 5.43 5.58
N GLN A 73 2.04 5.53 4.31
CA GLN A 73 1.18 4.52 3.67
C GLN A 73 1.79 3.12 3.79
N ASP A 74 3.09 2.97 3.46
CA ASP A 74 3.80 1.70 3.54
C ASP A 74 3.82 1.15 4.97
N LYS A 75 4.08 2.00 5.96
CA LYS A 75 4.05 1.61 7.39
C LYS A 75 2.68 1.10 7.81
N ILE A 76 1.60 1.78 7.41
CA ILE A 76 0.22 1.36 7.72
C ILE A 76 -0.06 0.00 7.08
N LEU A 77 0.26 -0.17 5.80
CA LEU A 77 0.02 -1.43 5.08
C LEU A 77 0.83 -2.60 5.67
N VAL A 78 2.08 -2.36 6.03
CA VAL A 78 2.92 -3.34 6.73
C VAL A 78 2.33 -3.69 8.09
N PHE A 79 1.82 -2.71 8.83
CA PHE A 79 1.15 -2.97 10.10
C PHE A 79 -0.10 -3.84 9.91
N LEU A 80 -0.99 -3.47 8.98
CA LEU A 80 -2.21 -4.23 8.67
C LEU A 80 -1.88 -5.68 8.26
N SER A 81 -0.80 -5.90 7.51
CA SER A 81 -0.35 -7.25 7.10
C SER A 81 0.08 -8.15 8.26
N LYS A 82 0.36 -7.57 9.44
CA LYS A 82 0.76 -8.28 10.66
C LYS A 82 -0.40 -8.51 11.63
N LEU A 83 -1.54 -7.89 11.42
CA LEU A 83 -2.69 -8.01 12.31
C LEU A 83 -3.24 -9.44 12.30
N LYS A 84 -3.71 -9.88 13.46
CA LYS A 84 -4.56 -11.06 13.63
C LYS A 84 -5.94 -10.55 13.99
N ILE A 85 -6.90 -10.70 13.08
CA ILE A 85 -8.27 -10.17 13.20
C ILE A 85 -9.29 -11.27 13.07
#